data_AF-A0A6P6H0G8-F1
#
_entry.id   AF-A0A6P6H0G8-F1
#
_cell.length_a   1.000
_cell.length_b   1.000
_cell.length_c   1.000
_cell.angle_alpha   90.00
_cell.angle_beta   90.00
_cell.angle_gamma   90.00
#
_symmetry.space_group_name_H-M   'P 1'
#
loop_
_entity.id
_entity.type
_entity.pdbx_description
1 polymer ?
#
loop_
_entity_poly.entity_id
_entity_poly.type
_entity_poly.pdbx_seq_one_letter_code
_entity_poly.pdbx_strand_id
1 'polypeptide(L)'
;MGSVTSQDKAPAVIRKAMDKHNLEEDEADEYELVQVISDDRKLKIPDNANVFYAMNSTANYDFVLKKRTFTKGAKVRHGASSTLPRMKQKGLRIAKGIF
;
A
#
# COMPACT_ATOMS: atom_id res chain seq x y z
N MET A 1 -1.88 -8.18 28.57
CA MET A 1 -1.28 -7.70 27.30
C MET A 1 -1.04 -8.92 26.43
N GLY A 2 -1.71 -9.03 25.27
CA GLY A 2 -1.49 -10.15 24.37
C GLY A 2 -0.14 -10.00 23.66
N SER A 3 0.81 -10.87 23.96
CA SER A 3 2.08 -10.96 23.25
C SER A 3 1.86 -11.49 21.83
N VAL A 4 2.52 -10.85 20.85
CA VAL A 4 2.64 -11.42 19.50
C VAL A 4 3.61 -12.58 19.61
N THR A 5 3.14 -13.80 19.43
CA THR A 5 3.99 -14.98 19.46
C THR A 5 4.71 -15.16 18.13
N SER A 6 5.85 -15.85 18.11
CA SER A 6 6.53 -16.20 16.85
C SER A 6 5.74 -17.18 15.97
N GLN A 7 4.51 -17.53 16.33
CA GLN A 7 3.56 -18.30 15.51
C GLN A 7 2.39 -17.44 15.02
N ASP A 8 2.22 -16.24 15.58
CA ASP A 8 1.10 -15.37 15.26
C ASP A 8 1.26 -14.82 13.84
N LYS A 9 0.32 -15.23 12.98
CA LYS A 9 0.18 -14.66 11.65
C LYS A 9 -0.59 -13.35 11.71
N ALA A 10 -0.41 -12.52 10.68
CA ALA A 10 -1.11 -11.25 10.50
C ALA A 10 -2.61 -11.32 10.84
N PRO A 11 -3.43 -12.27 10.33
CA PRO A 11 -4.86 -12.33 10.66
C PRO A 11 -5.16 -12.55 12.15
N ALA A 12 -4.33 -13.31 12.87
CA ALA A 12 -4.52 -13.52 14.30
C ALA A 12 -4.22 -12.24 15.11
N VAL A 13 -3.16 -11.51 14.73
CA VAL A 13 -2.82 -10.23 15.35
C VAL A 13 -3.86 -9.15 15.03
N ILE A 14 -4.35 -9.13 13.80
CA ILE A 14 -5.43 -8.24 13.36
C ILE A 14 -6.68 -8.46 14.21
N ARG A 15 -7.15 -9.72 14.36
CA ARG A 15 -8.32 -10.03 15.19
C ARG A 15 -8.15 -9.53 16.62
N LYS A 16 -7.03 -9.83 17.28
CA LYS A 16 -6.72 -9.35 18.63
C LYS A 16 -6.78 -7.82 18.74
N ALA A 17 -6.32 -7.11 17.70
CA ALA A 17 -6.39 -5.65 17.65
C ALA A 17 -7.82 -5.16 17.46
N MET A 18 -8.60 -5.81 16.59
CA MET A 18 -10.01 -5.48 16.34
C MET A 18 -10.85 -5.63 17.62
N ASP A 19 -10.68 -6.73 18.35
CA ASP A 19 -11.34 -6.97 19.65
C ASP A 19 -11.05 -5.82 20.62
N LYS A 20 -9.78 -5.38 20.69
CA LYS A 20 -9.36 -4.27 21.56
C LYS A 20 -9.94 -2.91 21.15
N HIS A 21 -10.21 -2.72 19.87
CA HIS A 21 -10.75 -1.48 19.32
C HIS A 21 -12.28 -1.50 19.15
N ASN A 22 -12.96 -2.55 19.62
CA ASN A 22 -14.41 -2.78 19.45
C ASN A 22 -14.82 -2.80 17.96
N LEU A 23 -13.98 -3.38 17.09
CA LEU A 23 -14.24 -3.56 15.66
C LEU A 23 -14.69 -4.98 15.33
N GLU A 24 -15.32 -5.68 16.27
CA GLU A 24 -15.67 -7.10 16.18
C GLU A 24 -16.67 -7.43 15.05
N GLU A 25 -17.41 -6.42 14.57
CA GLU A 25 -18.40 -6.56 13.49
C GLU A 25 -17.78 -6.66 12.10
N ASP A 26 -16.54 -6.18 11.91
CA ASP A 26 -15.86 -6.23 10.62
C ASP A 26 -15.01 -7.52 10.47
N GLU A 27 -14.72 -7.93 9.24
CA GLU A 27 -13.83 -9.07 9.00
C GLU A 27 -12.34 -8.69 9.09
N ALA A 28 -11.51 -9.57 9.66
CA ALA A 28 -10.05 -9.38 9.66
C ALA A 28 -9.44 -9.26 8.25
N ASP A 29 -10.10 -9.85 7.25
CA ASP A 29 -9.73 -9.76 5.84
C ASP A 29 -10.06 -8.40 5.21
N GLU A 30 -10.81 -7.55 5.89
CA GLU A 30 -11.00 -6.14 5.54
C GLU A 30 -9.91 -5.24 6.10
N TYR A 31 -8.96 -5.77 6.87
CA TYR A 31 -7.91 -4.97 7.47
C TYR A 31 -6.50 -5.44 7.09
N GLU A 32 -5.60 -4.48 6.98
CA GLU A 32 -4.16 -4.72 6.80
C GLU A 32 -3.41 -4.20 8.02
N LEU A 33 -2.37 -4.94 8.41
CA LEU A 33 -1.50 -4.56 9.51
C LEU A 33 -0.28 -3.82 8.95
N VAL A 34 -0.07 -2.59 9.41
CA VAL A 34 1.04 -1.74 8.96
C VAL A 34 1.86 -1.30 10.14
N GLN A 35 3.16 -1.60 10.14
CA GLN A 35 4.09 -1.11 11.14
C GLN A 35 4.51 0.32 10.78
N VAL A 36 4.48 1.21 11.76
CA VAL A 36 4.98 2.59 11.64
C VAL A 36 6.45 2.58 12.05
N ILE A 37 7.33 2.78 11.08
CA ILE A 37 8.78 2.85 11.32
C ILE A 37 9.16 4.30 11.69
N SER A 38 8.61 5.25 10.95
CA SER A 38 8.64 6.69 11.22
C SER A 38 7.44 7.36 10.55
N ASP A 39 7.24 8.66 10.75
CA ASP A 39 6.09 9.40 10.19
C ASP A 39 5.95 9.21 8.66
N ASP A 40 7.09 9.22 7.95
CA ASP A 40 7.16 9.06 6.50
C ASP A 40 7.39 7.61 6.04
N ARG A 41 7.71 6.69 6.96
CA ARG A 41 8.09 5.31 6.62
C ARG A 41 7.20 4.30 7.30
N LYS A 42 6.51 3.51 6.49
CA LYS A 42 5.58 2.47 6.94
C LYS A 42 5.91 1.15 6.25
N LEU A 43 5.81 0.06 7.01
CA LEU A 43 6.03 -1.30 6.53
C LEU A 43 4.72 -2.07 6.58
N LYS A 44 4.19 -2.45 5.41
CA LYS A 44 3.01 -3.30 5.34
C LYS A 44 3.40 -4.75 5.64
N ILE A 45 2.71 -5.37 6.59
CA ILE A 45 2.84 -6.82 6.85
C ILE A 45 2.03 -7.57 5.79
N PRO A 46 2.61 -8.55 5.07
CA PRO A 46 1.87 -9.29 4.07
C PRO A 46 0.72 -10.12 4.65
N ASP A 47 -0.33 -10.31 3.84
CA ASP A 47 -1.50 -11.09 4.23
C ASP A 47 -1.06 -12.53 4.54
N ASN A 48 -1.42 -13.03 5.72
CA ASN A 48 -1.04 -14.36 6.24
C ASN A 48 0.46 -14.56 6.52
N ALA A 49 1.29 -13.52 6.48
CA ALA A 49 2.68 -13.62 6.94
C ALA A 49 2.75 -13.72 8.47
N ASN A 50 3.83 -14.32 8.96
CA ASN A 50 4.14 -14.31 10.38
C ASN A 50 4.67 -12.92 10.76
N VAL A 51 3.97 -12.25 11.69
CA VAL A 51 4.27 -10.86 12.03
C VAL A 51 5.68 -10.72 12.59
N PHE A 52 6.10 -11.67 13.43
CA PHE A 52 7.40 -11.67 14.09
C PHE A 52 8.58 -11.64 13.10
N TYR A 53 8.44 -12.28 11.94
CA TYR A 53 9.49 -12.30 10.91
C TYR A 53 9.33 -11.19 9.87
N ALA A 54 8.10 -10.73 9.62
CA ALA A 54 7.83 -9.71 8.62
C ALA A 54 8.04 -8.29 9.14
N MET A 55 7.96 -8.09 10.46
CA MET A 55 8.17 -6.80 11.10
C MET A 55 9.64 -6.41 11.16
N ASN A 56 9.88 -5.10 11.22
CA ASN A 56 11.19 -4.55 11.50
C ASN A 56 11.44 -4.51 13.01
N SER A 57 12.32 -5.38 13.50
CA SER A 57 12.68 -5.50 14.92
C SER A 57 13.65 -4.41 15.40
N THR A 58 14.27 -3.63 14.49
CA THR A 58 15.15 -2.51 14.85
C THR A 58 14.40 -1.18 14.96
N ALA A 59 13.09 -1.18 14.66
CA ALA A 59 12.23 -0.02 14.73
C ALA A 59 11.24 -0.14 15.90
N ASN A 60 10.42 0.90 16.10
CA ASN A 60 9.36 0.87 17.10
C ASN A 60 8.32 -0.21 16.77
N TYR A 61 7.73 -0.77 17.82
CA TYR A 61 6.69 -1.80 17.76
C TYR A 61 5.29 -1.20 17.59
N ASP A 62 5.21 -0.06 16.91
CA ASP A 62 3.95 0.65 16.66
C ASP A 62 3.30 0.11 15.39
N PHE A 63 2.05 -0.31 15.51
CA PHE A 63 1.26 -0.83 14.41
C PHE A 63 -0.06 -0.07 14.29
N VAL A 64 -0.50 0.12 13.05
CA VAL A 64 -1.80 0.67 12.73
C VAL A 64 -2.61 -0.36 11.95
N LEU A 65 -3.89 -0.45 12.31
CA LEU A 65 -4.86 -1.23 11.58
C LEU A 65 -5.47 -0.34 10.49
N LYS A 66 -5.29 -0.70 9.22
CA LYS A 66 -5.80 0.08 8.09
C LYS A 66 -6.87 -0.71 7.37
N LYS A 67 -8.04 -0.11 7.15
CA LYS A 67 -9.11 -0.76 6.37
C LYS A 67 -8.65 -0.89 4.92
N ARG A 68 -8.63 -2.11 4.40
CA ARG A 68 -8.32 -2.42 3.01
C ARG A 68 -9.35 -1.73 2.15
N THR A 69 -8.89 -0.85 1.27
CA THR A 69 -9.71 -0.42 0.16
C THR A 69 -9.75 -1.59 -0.81
N PHE A 70 -10.75 -2.47 -0.71
CA PHE A 70 -10.97 -3.53 -1.69
C PHE A 70 -11.23 -2.90 -3.06
N THR A 71 -10.17 -2.63 -3.82
CA THR A 71 -10.29 -2.62 -5.27
C THR A 71 -10.29 -4.09 -5.70
N LYS A 72 -11.41 -4.80 -5.48
CA LYS A 72 -11.66 -6.10 -6.14
C LYS A 72 -11.42 -5.88 -7.64
N GLY A 73 -10.24 -6.26 -8.15
CA GLY A 73 -9.91 -6.20 -9.56
C GLY A 73 -9.22 -4.95 -10.12
N ALA A 74 -8.82 -3.95 -9.32
CA ALA A 74 -7.86 -2.97 -9.85
C ALA A 74 -6.46 -3.57 -9.75
N LYS A 75 -6.06 -4.29 -10.80
CA LYS A 75 -4.67 -4.21 -11.26
C LYS A 75 -4.36 -2.72 -11.21
N VAL A 76 -3.51 -2.28 -10.28
CA VAL A 76 -2.88 -0.98 -10.42
C VAL A 76 -2.01 -1.17 -11.66
N ARG A 77 -2.62 -1.00 -12.84
CA ARG A 77 -1.89 -0.65 -14.02
C ARG A 77 -1.21 0.62 -13.57
N HIS A 78 0.11 0.57 -13.42
CA HIS A 78 0.91 1.76 -13.52
C HIS A 78 0.57 2.35 -14.89
N GLY A 79 -0.52 3.11 -14.94
CA GLY A 79 -0.84 4.04 -15.99
C GLY A 79 0.19 5.15 -15.82
N ALA A 80 1.43 4.85 -16.21
CA ALA A 80 2.26 5.87 -16.80
C ALA A 80 1.50 6.34 -18.04
N SER A 81 0.54 7.24 -17.79
CA SER A 81 -0.06 8.11 -18.78
C SER A 81 1.04 9.07 -19.21
N SER A 82 2.02 8.55 -19.94
CA SER A 82 2.85 9.35 -20.81
C SER A 82 2.10 9.46 -22.14
N THR A 83 0.94 10.11 -22.11
CA THR A 83 0.41 10.73 -23.31
C THR A 83 1.31 11.92 -23.60
N LEU A 84 2.39 11.67 -24.33
CA LEU A 84 3.10 12.73 -25.03
C LEU A 84 2.08 13.39 -25.97
N PRO A 85 1.75 14.68 -25.82
CA PRO A 85 0.95 15.36 -26.82
C PRO A 85 1.74 15.34 -28.12
N ARG A 86 1.20 14.67 -29.14
CA ARG A 86 1.77 14.63 -30.49
C ARG A 86 1.81 16.06 -31.02
N MET A 87 2.98 16.69 -30.97
CA MET A 87 3.21 18.00 -31.54
C MET A 87 3.04 17.86 -33.06
N LYS A 88 1.87 18.27 -33.55
CA LYS A 88 1.52 18.28 -34.97
C LYS A 88 2.26 19.44 -35.62
N GLN A 89 3.53 19.25 -35.98
CA GLN A 89 4.29 20.24 -36.74
C GLN A 89 3.70 20.32 -38.16
N LYS A 90 2.80 21.30 -38.37
CA LYS A 90 2.28 21.66 -39.68
C LYS A 90 3.37 22.40 -40.46
N GLY A 91 3.70 21.84 -41.63
CA GLY A 91 4.27 22.46 -42.83
C GLY A 91 5.07 23.75 -42.67
N LEU A 92 6.40 23.63 -42.67
CA LEU A 92 7.27 24.71 -43.08
C LEU A 92 7.23 24.78 -44.61
N ARG A 93 6.34 25.63 -45.14
CA ARG A 93 6.38 26.02 -46.56
C ARG A 93 7.60 26.95 -46.73
N ILE A 94 8.69 26.42 -47.25
CA ILE A 94 9.77 27.26 -47.74
C ILE A 94 9.32 27.81 -49.09
N ALA A 95 9.02 29.10 -49.12
CA ALA A 95 8.77 29.86 -50.34
C ALA A 95 9.69 31.08 -50.36
N LYS A 96 10.14 31.41 -51.58
CA LYS A 96 10.98 32.55 -52.01
C LYS A 96 12.48 32.28 -51.78
N GLY A 97 13.35 32.19 -52.77
CA GLY A 97 13.41 32.93 -54.05
C GLY A 97 14.24 34.21 -53.87
N ILE A 98 15.10 34.48 -54.86
CA ILE A 98 15.87 35.72 -55.12
C ILE A 98 17.31 35.71 -54.58
N PHE A 99 18.28 35.24 -55.38
CA PHE A 99 19.24 36.06 -56.15
C PHE A 99 19.98 35.16 -57.15
#